data_AF-A0A453LUN3-F1
#
_entry.id   AF-A0A453LUN3-F1
#
_cell.length_a   1.000
_cell.length_b   1.000
_cell.length_c   1.000
_cell.angle_alpha   90.00
_cell.angle_beta   90.00
_cell.angle_gamma   90.00
#
_symmetry.space_group_name_H-M   'P 1'
#
loop_
_entity.id
_entity.type
_entity.pdbx_description
1 polymer ?
#
loop_
_entity_poly.entity_id
_entity_poly.type
_entity_poly.pdbx_seq_one_letter_code
_entity_poly.pdbx_strand_id
1 'polypeptide(L)' 'MAGAAPHVMVLPFPAQGHVTPLMELSHRLVDHGLRVTFVCTEPIRKLLLDAL' A
#
# COMPACT_ATOMS: atom_id res chain seq x y z
N MET A 1 12.54 22.96 11.51
CA MET A 1 12.48 22.26 10.22
C MET A 1 11.49 21.13 10.37
N ALA A 2 10.37 21.13 9.64
CA ALA A 2 9.46 19.99 9.67
C ALA A 2 10.22 18.80 9.05
N GLY A 3 10.56 17.79 9.87
CA GLY A 3 11.18 16.56 9.36
C GLY A 3 10.26 15.93 8.32
N ALA A 4 10.82 15.43 7.22
CA ALA A 4 10.03 14.76 6.19
C ALA A 4 9.20 13.65 6.83
N ALA A 5 7.91 13.58 6.49
CA ALA A 5 7.02 12.53 7.00
C ALA A 5 7.63 11.14 6.72
N PRO A 6 7.67 10.23 7.72
CA PRO A 6 8.18 8.88 7.53
C PRO A 6 7.52 8.21 6.32
N HIS A 7 8.34 7.56 5.48
CA HIS A 7 7.88 6.91 4.25
C HIS A 7 8.03 5.40 4.36
N VAL A 8 6.92 4.69 4.21
CA VAL A 8 6.86 3.24 4.24
C VAL A 8 6.67 2.69 2.83
N MET A 9 7.45 1.67 2.48
CA MET A 9 7.26 0.89 1.26
C MET A 9 6.69 -0.48 1.63
N VAL A 10 5.54 -0.84 1.04
CA VAL A 10 4.83 -2.08 1.33
C VAL A 10 4.98 -3.02 0.13
N LEU A 11 5.55 -4.21 0.37
CA LEU A 11 5.78 -5.24 -0.63
C LEU A 11 4.98 -6.51 -0.28
N PRO A 12 3.73 -6.62 -0.74
CA PRO A 12 2.92 -7.82 -0.54
C PRO A 12 3.44 -9.00 -1.37
N PHE A 13 3.27 -10.21 -0.84
CA PHE A 13 3.32 -11.41 -1.68
C PHE A 13 2.15 -11.38 -2.69
N PRO A 14 2.35 -11.78 -3.96
CA PRO A 14 1.35 -11.62 -5.01
C PRO A 14 0.22 -12.66 -4.94
N ALA A 15 -0.52 -12.69 -3.84
CA ALA A 15 -1.72 -13.50 -3.64
C ALA A 15 -2.79 -12.71 -2.88
N GLN A 16 -4.07 -13.00 -3.14
CA GLN A 16 -5.21 -12.22 -2.64
C GLN A 16 -5.19 -12.04 -1.11
N GLY A 17 -4.85 -13.10 -0.38
CA GLY A 17 -4.74 -13.09 1.09
C GLY A 17 -3.59 -12.24 1.67
N HIS A 18 -2.69 -11.73 0.83
CA HIS A 18 -1.62 -10.82 1.26
C HIS A 18 -1.85 -9.39 0.76
N VAL A 19 -2.35 -9.21 -0.47
CA VAL A 19 -2.59 -7.89 -1.06
C VAL A 19 -3.66 -7.13 -0.29
N THR A 20 -4.80 -7.76 -0.01
CA THR A 20 -5.95 -7.06 0.62
C THR A 20 -5.63 -6.61 2.05
N PRO A 21 -5.09 -7.46 2.94
CA PRO A 21 -4.76 -7.03 4.29
C PRO A 21 -3.65 -5.97 4.34
N LEU A 22 -2.66 -6.05 3.44
CA LEU A 22 -1.60 -5.05 3.39
C LEU A 22 -2.09 -3.72 2.79
N MET A 23 -3.09 -3.73 1.91
CA MET A 23 -3.73 -2.51 1.43
C MET A 23 -4.50 -1.81 2.55
N GLU A 24 -5.29 -2.56 3.32
CA GLU A 24 -5.99 -2.04 4.51
C GLU A 24 -5.00 -1.46 5.55
N LEU A 25 -3.91 -2.18 5.83
CA LEU A 25 -2.84 -1.65 6.69
C LEU A 25 -2.25 -0.35 6.12
N SER A 26 -2.05 -0.27 4.81
CA SER A 26 -1.50 0.92 4.15
C SER A 26 -2.41 2.13 4.31
N HIS A 27 -3.73 1.97 4.20
CA HIS A 27 -4.69 3.04 4.49
C HIS A 27 -4.57 3.53 5.94
N ARG A 28 -4.51 2.61 6.91
CA ARG A 28 -4.32 2.98 8.31
C ARG A 28 -3.01 3.73 8.54
N LEU A 29 -1.91 3.34 7.89
CA LEU A 29 -0.64 4.07 8.00
C LEU A 29 -0.76 5.50 7.44
N VAL A 30 -1.49 5.68 6.34
CA VAL A 30 -1.79 7.01 5.79
C VAL A 30 -2.60 7.85 6.79
N ASP A 31 -3.61 7.26 7.45
CA ASP A 31 -4.42 7.95 8.47
C ASP A 31 -3.58 8.41 9.68
N HIS A 32 -2.45 7.75 9.94
CA HIS A 32 -1.50 8.14 10.99
C HIS A 32 -0.44 9.15 10.51
N GLY A 33 -0.59 9.70 9.31
CA GLY A 33 0.31 10.72 8.76
C GLY A 33 1.60 10.17 8.13
N LEU A 34 1.67 8.86 7.86
CA LEU A 34 2.79 8.28 7.13
C LEU A 34 2.55 8.37 5.63
N ARG A 35 3.62 8.62 4.87
CA ARG A 35 3.59 8.45 3.42
C ARG A 35 3.75 6.96 3.11
N VAL A 36 2.95 6.41 2.19
CA VAL A 36 3.01 4.99 1.83
C VAL A 36 3.17 4.82 0.31
N THR A 37 4.06 3.92 -0.09
CA THR A 37 4.12 3.37 -1.45
C THR A 37 3.79 1.90 -1.40
N PHE A 38 2.68 1.52 -2.03
CA PHE A 38 2.27 0.13 -2.16
C PHE A 38 2.79 -0.44 -3.49
N VAL A 39 3.62 -1.47 -3.42
CA VAL A 39 4.25 -2.07 -4.61
C VAL A 39 3.42 -3.26 -5.07
N CYS A 40 3.01 -3.25 -6.34
CA CYS A 40 2.30 -4.36 -6.97
C CYS A 40 3.01 -4.79 -8.25
N THR A 41 2.91 -6.07 -8.57
CA THR A 41 3.16 -6.53 -9.93
C THR A 41 2.03 -6.06 -10.86
N GLU A 42 2.30 -5.95 -12.16
CA GLU A 42 1.33 -5.45 -13.13
C GLU A 42 -0.04 -6.18 -13.11
N PRO A 43 -0.11 -7.52 -12.98
CA PRO A 43 -1.40 -8.22 -12.90
C PRO A 43 -2.24 -7.81 -11.69
N ILE A 44 -1.60 -7.65 -10.52
CA ILE A 44 -2.29 -7.24 -9.29
C ILE A 44 -2.69 -5.77 -9.38
N ARG A 45 -1.81 -4.93 -9.94
CA ARG A 45 -2.11 -3.52 -10.17
C ARG A 45 -3.35 -3.35 -11.03
N LYS A 46 -3.51 -4.13 -12.11
CA LYS A 46 -4.71 -4.11 -12.95
C LYS A 46 -5.97 -4.47 -12.17
N LEU A 47 -5.94 -5.59 -11.42
CA LEU A 47 -7.08 -6.02 -10.60
C LEU A 47 -7.49 -4.98 -9.55
N LEU A 48 -6.53 -4.29 -8.94
CA LEU A 48 -6.81 -3.23 -7.98
C LEU A 48 -7.45 -2.01 -8.66
N LEU A 49 -6.94 -1.60 -9.83
CA LEU A 49 -7.51 -0.46 -10.58
C LEU A 49 -8.93 -0.75 -11.10
N ASP A 50 -9.23 -2.00 -11.46
CA ASP A 50 -10.58 -2.42 -11.88
C ASP A 50 -11.57 -2.48 -10.69
N ALA A 51 -11.08 -2.52 -9.45
CA ALA A 51 -11.88 -2.60 -8.22
C ALA A 51 -12.11 -1.25 -7.53
N LEU A 52 -11.53 -0.16 -8.07
CA LEU A 52 -11.74 1.23 -7.64
C LEU A 52 -12.85 1.89 -8.46
#